data_AF-A0A2V4E0Y2-F1
#
_entry.id   AF-A0A2V4E0Y2-F1
#
_cell.length_a   1.000
_cell.length_b   1.000
_cell.length_c   1.000
_cell.angle_alpha   90.00
_cell.angle_beta   90.00
_cell.angle_gamma   90.00
#
_symmetry.space_group_name_H-M   'P 1'
#
loop_
_entity.id
_entity.type
_entity.pdbx_description
1 polymer ?
#
loop_
_entity_poly.entity_id
_entity_poly.type
_entity_poly.pdbx_seq_one_letter_code
_entity_poly.pdbx_strand_id
1 'polypeptide(L)'
;MKNRKIYFYWMDSYKEFYPSGMLPEENIRYTPKQGNGVCEIAAWLGNELQYSINSVNIWINNLTDLANSRAPDGMFGVGNAHWVLITGDYVFIGTEYVEERQVILTREQLLYILEQYKAFLEGNYRDPNNPPAPIDVEFIAEEQEAVDLYNNLEGSHQVFYLE
;
A
#
# COMPACT_ATOMS: atom_id res chain seq x y z
N MET A 1 16.48 0.18 3.54
CA MET A 1 15.32 -0.72 3.40
C MET A 1 14.77 -1.01 4.79
N LYS A 2 13.46 -0.83 4.95
CA LYS A 2 12.73 -1.03 6.20
C LYS A 2 11.85 -2.27 6.05
N ASN A 3 11.81 -3.10 7.10
CA ASN A 3 10.99 -4.31 7.17
C ASN A 3 9.94 -4.14 8.26
N ARG A 4 8.66 -4.31 7.89
CA ARG A 4 7.47 -4.12 8.74
C ARG A 4 6.43 -5.20 8.44
N LYS A 5 5.29 -5.16 9.12
CA LYS A 5 4.18 -6.08 8.86
C LYS A 5 2.84 -5.34 8.76
N ILE A 6 1.99 -5.81 7.86
CA ILE A 6 0.56 -5.50 7.88
C ILE A 6 -0.13 -6.59 8.69
N TYR A 7 -0.83 -6.17 9.74
CA TYR A 7 -1.69 -7.04 10.55
C TYR A 7 -3.13 -6.90 10.08
N PHE A 8 -3.94 -7.91 10.39
CA PHE A 8 -5.37 -7.89 10.10
C PHE A 8 -6.15 -7.80 11.40
N TYR A 9 -6.92 -6.72 11.58
CA TYR A 9 -7.77 -6.55 12.76
C TYR A 9 -9.22 -6.81 12.42
N TRP A 10 -9.95 -7.42 13.35
CA TRP A 10 -11.37 -7.68 13.18
C TRP A 10 -12.17 -6.38 13.33
N MET A 11 -12.94 -6.03 12.30
CA MET A 11 -13.86 -4.90 12.33
C MET A 11 -15.29 -5.37 12.63
N ASP A 12 -15.75 -5.13 13.85
CA ASP A 12 -17.09 -5.57 14.28
C ASP A 12 -18.23 -4.94 13.48
N SER A 13 -18.05 -3.73 12.96
CA SER A 13 -19.05 -3.02 12.14
C SER A 13 -19.26 -3.68 10.79
N TYR A 14 -18.22 -4.25 10.20
CA TYR A 14 -18.24 -4.85 8.86
C TYR A 14 -18.21 -6.38 8.88
N LYS A 15 -17.95 -6.98 10.05
CA LYS A 15 -17.82 -8.44 10.25
C LYS A 15 -16.78 -9.06 9.31
N GLU A 16 -15.64 -8.39 9.21
CA GLU A 16 -14.50 -8.81 8.39
C GLU A 16 -13.17 -8.29 8.98
N PHE A 17 -12.08 -8.94 8.59
CA PHE A 17 -10.72 -8.50 8.91
C PHE A 17 -10.26 -7.39 7.98
N TYR A 18 -9.67 -6.31 8.50
CA TYR A 18 -9.17 -5.17 7.73
C TYR A 18 -7.65 -4.99 7.91
N PRO A 19 -6.89 -4.64 6.84
CA PRO A 19 -5.44 -4.47 6.92
C PRO A 19 -5.03 -3.23 7.74
N SER A 20 -4.01 -3.37 8.58
CA SER A 20 -3.47 -2.30 9.40
C SER A 20 -1.94 -2.33 9.44
N GLY A 21 -1.33 -1.17 9.27
CA GLY A 21 0.10 -0.97 9.52
C GLY A 21 0.45 -0.75 10.99
N MET A 22 -0.51 -0.82 11.92
CA MET A 22 -0.26 -0.73 13.37
C MET A 22 -0.11 -2.13 13.98
N LEU A 23 0.67 -2.26 15.05
CA LEU A 23 0.70 -3.47 15.85
C LEU A 23 -0.68 -3.68 16.53
N PRO A 24 -1.11 -4.94 16.77
CA PRO A 24 -2.42 -5.24 17.33
C PRO A 24 -2.72 -4.55 18.68
N GLU A 25 -1.70 -4.28 19.48
CA GLU A 25 -1.81 -3.65 20.79
C GLU A 25 -1.80 -2.11 20.77
N GLU A 26 -1.61 -1.49 19.60
CA GLU A 26 -1.49 -0.03 19.50
C GLU A 26 -2.83 0.70 19.50
N ASN A 27 -2.81 1.92 20.03
CA ASN A 27 -3.95 2.82 19.98
C ASN A 27 -3.80 3.79 18.82
N ILE A 28 -4.82 3.84 17.95
CA ILE A 28 -4.90 4.66 16.73
C ILE A 28 -4.68 6.16 16.96
N ARG A 29 -4.77 6.64 18.20
CA ARG A 29 -4.59 8.06 18.55
C ARG A 29 -3.12 8.48 18.66
N TYR A 30 -2.19 7.54 18.61
CA TYR A 30 -0.76 7.82 18.72
C TYR A 30 -0.02 7.50 17.43
N THR A 31 1.17 8.07 17.29
CA THR A 31 2.08 7.78 16.19
C THR A 31 2.35 6.26 16.12
N PRO A 32 2.19 5.63 14.95
CA PRO A 32 2.38 4.19 14.81
C PRO A 32 3.85 3.81 15.02
N LYS A 33 4.11 2.83 15.89
CA LYS A 33 5.47 2.33 16.17
C LYS A 33 6.13 1.71 14.95
N GLN A 34 5.34 1.17 14.02
CA GLN A 34 5.85 0.59 12.77
C GLN A 34 6.23 1.66 11.73
N GLY A 35 5.82 2.91 11.88
CA GLY A 35 6.02 3.98 10.90
C GLY A 35 4.81 4.22 10.00
N ASN A 36 4.80 5.38 9.34
CA ASN A 36 3.68 5.84 8.53
C ASN A 36 3.61 5.16 7.16
N GLY A 37 4.74 4.69 6.61
CA GLY A 37 4.80 4.07 5.29
C GLY A 37 4.04 2.74 5.23
N VAL A 38 4.20 1.86 6.22
CA VAL A 38 3.41 0.61 6.27
C VAL A 38 1.93 0.88 6.55
N CYS A 39 1.62 1.95 7.30
CA CYS A 39 0.25 2.39 7.50
C CYS A 39 -0.39 2.86 6.19
N GLU A 40 0.39 3.54 5.34
CA GLU A 40 -0.06 4.00 4.04
C GLU A 40 -0.31 2.84 3.07
N ILE A 41 0.59 1.85 3.00
CA ILE A 41 0.36 0.64 2.20
C ILE A 41 -0.92 -0.08 2.65
N ALA A 42 -1.10 -0.26 3.96
CA ALA A 42 -2.29 -0.93 4.50
C ALA A 42 -3.58 -0.16 4.19
N ALA A 43 -3.57 1.17 4.33
CA ALA A 43 -4.70 2.03 4.01
C ALA A 43 -5.04 1.97 2.52
N TRP A 44 -4.03 2.04 1.65
CA TRP A 44 -4.21 1.92 0.21
C TRP A 44 -4.85 0.57 -0.19
N LEU A 45 -4.37 -0.55 0.36
CA LEU A 45 -4.97 -1.87 0.13
C LEU A 45 -6.45 -1.89 0.53
N GLY A 46 -6.76 -1.42 1.75
CA GLY A 46 -8.11 -1.47 2.31
C GLY A 46 -9.08 -0.49 1.66
N ASN A 47 -8.62 0.68 1.23
CA ASN A 47 -9.47 1.74 0.69
C ASN A 47 -9.65 1.65 -0.83
N GLU A 48 -8.58 1.35 -1.57
CA GLU A 48 -8.58 1.39 -3.03
C GLU A 48 -8.81 0.03 -3.67
N LEU A 49 -8.18 -1.02 -3.15
CA LEU A 49 -8.41 -2.38 -3.65
C LEU A 49 -9.60 -3.04 -2.95
N GLN A 50 -9.82 -2.67 -1.69
CA GLN A 50 -10.88 -3.20 -0.82
C GLN A 50 -10.82 -4.74 -0.83
N TYR A 51 -11.98 -5.40 -0.82
CA TYR A 51 -12.08 -6.87 -0.85
C TYR A 51 -12.34 -7.40 -2.26
N SER A 52 -11.81 -6.73 -3.29
CA SER A 52 -12.01 -7.08 -4.69
C SER A 52 -10.80 -7.81 -5.28
N ILE A 53 -10.89 -9.15 -5.36
CA ILE A 53 -9.88 -9.99 -6.04
C ILE A 53 -9.66 -9.52 -7.49
N ASN A 54 -10.73 -9.10 -8.17
CA ASN A 54 -10.63 -8.57 -9.53
C ASN A 54 -9.79 -7.28 -9.60
N SER A 55 -9.96 -6.37 -8.64
CA SER A 55 -9.15 -5.16 -8.56
C SER A 55 -7.68 -5.51 -8.33
N VAL A 56 -7.39 -6.43 -7.39
CA VAL A 56 -6.02 -6.91 -7.12
C VAL A 56 -5.39 -7.53 -8.37
N ASN A 57 -6.11 -8.39 -9.09
CA ASN A 57 -5.60 -9.00 -10.33
C ASN A 57 -5.31 -7.97 -11.43
N ILE A 58 -6.12 -6.90 -11.56
CA ILE A 58 -5.85 -5.82 -12.51
C ILE A 58 -4.52 -5.13 -12.18
N TRP A 59 -4.29 -4.84 -10.90
CA TRP A 59 -3.03 -4.25 -10.43
C TRP A 59 -1.83 -5.16 -10.68
N ILE A 60 -1.91 -6.44 -10.32
CA ILE A 60 -0.84 -7.43 -10.57
C ILE A 60 -0.51 -7.51 -12.07
N ASN A 61 -1.53 -7.61 -12.93
CA ASN A 61 -1.33 -7.71 -14.37
C ASN A 61 -0.65 -6.45 -14.94
N ASN A 62 -1.14 -5.26 -14.54
CA ASN A 62 -0.57 -3.99 -15.00
C ASN A 62 0.87 -3.80 -14.52
N LEU A 63 1.21 -4.20 -13.28
CA LEU A 63 2.57 -4.10 -12.76
C LEU A 63 3.51 -5.14 -13.38
N THR A 64 3.01 -6.32 -13.71
CA THR A 64 3.82 -7.38 -14.33
C THR A 64 4.18 -7.01 -15.77
N ASP A 65 3.23 -6.50 -16.55
CA ASP A 65 3.41 -6.05 -17.93
C ASP A 65 3.37 -4.52 -18.03
N LEU A 66 4.20 -3.84 -17.22
CA LEU A 66 4.17 -2.39 -17.05
C LEU A 66 4.28 -1.65 -18.38
N ALA A 67 5.18 -2.07 -19.28
CA ALA A 67 5.43 -1.43 -20.56
C ALA A 67 4.20 -1.39 -21.48
N ASN A 68 3.27 -2.34 -21.34
CA ASN A 68 2.03 -2.41 -22.10
C ASN A 68 0.79 -2.05 -21.26
N SER A 69 0.98 -1.63 -20.01
CA SER A 69 -0.11 -1.24 -19.12
C SER A 69 -0.74 0.08 -19.55
N ARG A 70 -1.93 0.39 -19.02
CA ARG A 70 -2.63 1.65 -19.32
C ARG A 70 -1.93 2.90 -18.80
N ALA A 71 -1.02 2.74 -17.85
CA ALA A 71 -0.25 3.82 -17.23
C ALA A 71 1.17 3.31 -16.97
N PRO A 72 2.05 3.23 -17.98
CA PRO A 72 3.37 2.60 -17.85
C PRO A 72 4.39 3.45 -17.05
N ASP A 73 4.09 4.73 -16.83
CA ASP A 73 4.95 5.70 -16.15
C ASP A 73 4.11 6.90 -15.66
N GLY A 74 4.53 7.55 -14.58
CA GLY A 74 3.83 8.65 -13.95
C GLY A 74 2.66 8.21 -13.07
N MET A 75 1.50 8.85 -13.20
CA MET A 75 0.32 8.57 -12.38
C MET A 75 -0.31 7.22 -12.74
N PHE A 76 0.02 6.18 -11.98
CA PHE A 76 -0.41 4.80 -12.23
C PHE A 76 -1.84 4.54 -11.72
N GLY A 77 -2.24 5.21 -10.65
CA GLY A 77 -3.59 5.14 -10.13
C GLY A 77 -3.92 6.30 -9.20
N VAL A 78 -5.11 6.88 -9.37
CA VAL A 78 -5.75 7.77 -8.40
C VAL A 78 -7.03 7.08 -7.94
N GLY A 79 -7.20 7.02 -6.63
CA GLY A 79 -8.34 6.39 -6.00
C GLY A 79 -9.17 7.37 -5.16
N ASN A 80 -9.91 6.83 -4.20
CA ASN A 80 -10.72 7.60 -3.24
C ASN A 80 -9.90 8.58 -2.41
N ALA A 81 -8.66 8.23 -2.06
CA ALA A 81 -7.82 9.01 -1.16
C ALA A 81 -6.32 8.89 -1.40
N HIS A 82 -5.92 7.89 -2.21
CA HIS A 82 -4.54 7.52 -2.41
C HIS A 82 -4.14 7.69 -3.89
N TRP A 83 -2.90 8.08 -4.11
CA TRP A 83 -2.28 8.08 -5.43
C TRP A 83 -1.08 7.14 -5.46
N VAL A 84 -0.85 6.56 -6.64
CA VAL A 84 0.30 5.71 -6.90
C VAL A 84 1.03 6.24 -8.12
N LEU A 85 2.31 6.56 -7.94
CA LEU A 85 3.20 7.00 -9.00
C LEU A 85 4.24 5.92 -9.29
N ILE A 86 4.60 5.74 -10.56
CA ILE A 86 5.64 4.80 -10.97
C ILE A 86 6.67 5.54 -11.82
N THR A 87 7.95 5.27 -11.55
CA THR A 87 9.07 5.69 -12.39
C THR A 87 10.11 4.56 -12.41
N GLY A 88 10.31 3.96 -13.58
CA GLY A 88 11.14 2.76 -13.72
C GLY A 88 10.60 1.61 -12.85
N ASP A 89 11.45 1.06 -11.99
CA ASP A 89 11.06 0.01 -11.02
C ASP A 89 10.63 0.55 -9.66
N TYR A 90 10.56 1.87 -9.49
CA TYR A 90 10.14 2.49 -8.24
C TYR A 90 8.66 2.83 -8.25
N VAL A 91 8.00 2.52 -7.14
CA VAL A 91 6.60 2.84 -6.90
C VAL A 91 6.52 3.74 -5.67
N PHE A 92 5.79 4.83 -5.81
CA PHE A 92 5.45 5.73 -4.72
C PHE A 92 3.96 5.62 -4.42
N ILE A 93 3.60 5.49 -3.16
CA ILE A 93 2.21 5.50 -2.69
C ILE A 93 2.07 6.62 -1.67
N GLY A 94 1.04 7.44 -1.84
CA GLY A 94 0.77 8.57 -0.98
C GLY A 94 -0.72 8.88 -0.88
N THR A 95 -1.06 9.75 0.07
CA THR A 95 -2.42 10.22 0.29
C THR A 95 -2.49 11.74 0.39
N GLU A 96 -3.62 12.31 -0.06
CA GLU A 96 -3.89 13.76 0.02
C GLU A 96 -4.19 14.24 1.45
N TYR A 97 -4.50 13.33 2.38
CA TYR A 97 -5.02 13.70 3.70
C TYR A 97 -3.95 13.83 4.78
N VAL A 98 -2.80 13.18 4.63
CA VAL A 98 -1.76 13.09 5.66
C VAL A 98 -0.38 13.14 5.00
N GLU A 99 0.34 14.25 5.19
CA GLU A 99 1.63 14.50 4.55
C GLU A 99 2.69 13.45 4.95
N GLU A 100 2.62 12.91 6.16
CA GLU A 100 3.55 11.88 6.63
C GLU A 100 3.27 10.50 6.04
N ARG A 101 2.09 10.28 5.45
CA ARG A 101 1.73 8.99 4.85
C ARG A 101 2.15 8.93 3.39
N GLN A 102 3.45 8.77 3.22
CA GLN A 102 4.13 8.64 1.94
C GLN A 102 5.11 7.47 2.03
N VAL A 103 5.22 6.68 0.98
CA VAL A 103 6.10 5.51 0.95
C VAL A 103 6.62 5.25 -0.45
N ILE A 104 7.90 4.91 -0.54
CA ILE A 104 8.51 4.45 -1.79
C ILE A 104 9.03 3.02 -1.60
N LEU A 105 8.70 2.16 -2.55
CA LEU A 105 9.07 0.76 -2.63
C LEU A 105 9.38 0.38 -4.09
N THR A 106 9.88 -0.83 -4.29
CA THR A 106 10.07 -1.35 -5.65
C THR A 106 8.79 -2.00 -6.17
N ARG A 107 8.67 -2.10 -7.49
CA ARG A 107 7.60 -2.84 -8.17
C ARG A 107 7.54 -4.30 -7.73
N GLU A 108 8.69 -4.93 -7.51
CA GLU A 108 8.77 -6.30 -6.98
C GLU A 108 8.17 -6.41 -5.57
N GLN A 109 8.51 -5.48 -4.68
CA GLN A 109 7.94 -5.43 -3.33
C GLN A 109 6.43 -5.22 -3.35
N LEU A 110 5.94 -4.33 -4.21
CA LEU A 110 4.49 -4.12 -4.36
C LEU A 110 3.78 -5.35 -4.90
N LEU A 111 4.34 -6.01 -5.92
CA LEU A 111 3.80 -7.27 -6.45
C LEU A 111 3.71 -8.35 -5.38
N TYR A 112 4.75 -8.50 -4.55
CA TYR A 112 4.73 -9.42 -3.41
C TYR A 112 3.57 -9.11 -2.45
N ILE A 113 3.42 -7.84 -2.05
CA ILE A 113 2.34 -7.40 -1.15
C ILE A 113 0.96 -7.71 -1.76
N LEU A 114 0.77 -7.46 -3.05
CA LEU A 114 -0.48 -7.72 -3.75
C LEU A 114 -0.81 -9.22 -3.81
N GLU A 115 0.17 -10.09 -4.06
CA GLU A 115 -0.03 -11.54 -4.04
C GLU A 115 -0.39 -12.04 -2.63
N GLN A 116 0.24 -11.52 -1.57
CA GLN A 116 -0.14 -11.85 -0.20
C GLN A 116 -1.55 -11.35 0.15
N TYR A 117 -1.90 -10.14 -0.30
CA TYR A 117 -3.23 -9.58 -0.09
C TYR A 117 -4.31 -10.36 -0.85
N LYS A 118 -4.02 -10.82 -2.07
CA LYS A 118 -4.88 -11.74 -2.81
C LYS A 118 -5.13 -13.04 -2.06
N ALA A 119 -4.07 -13.67 -1.52
CA ALA A 119 -4.21 -14.89 -0.73
C ALA A 119 -5.07 -14.67 0.53
N PHE A 120 -4.97 -13.51 1.16
CA PHE A 120 -5.86 -13.10 2.25
C PHE A 120 -7.34 -13.04 1.80
N LEU A 121 -7.62 -12.42 0.65
CA LEU A 121 -8.98 -12.29 0.11
C LEU A 121 -9.59 -13.63 -0.35
N GLU A 122 -8.75 -14.54 -0.84
CA GLU A 122 -9.16 -15.92 -1.19
C GLU A 122 -9.41 -16.78 0.05
N GLY A 123 -8.85 -16.40 1.20
CA GLY A 123 -9.10 -17.01 2.50
C GLY A 123 -10.46 -16.61 3.11
N ASN A 124 -10.76 -17.19 4.27
CA ASN A 124 -11.99 -16.86 5.01
C ASN A 124 -11.78 -15.64 5.92
N TYR A 125 -11.60 -14.46 5.34
CA TYR A 125 -11.39 -13.20 6.05
C TYR A 125 -12.62 -12.70 6.85
N ARG A 126 -13.72 -13.46 6.86
CA ARG A 126 -14.94 -13.21 7.63
C ARG A 126 -15.13 -14.16 8.82
N ASP A 127 -14.18 -15.06 9.07
CA ASP A 127 -14.22 -15.93 10.25
C ASP A 127 -13.34 -15.36 11.37
N PRO A 128 -13.92 -14.74 12.41
CA PRO A 128 -13.14 -14.13 13.49
C PRO A 128 -12.33 -15.15 14.31
N ASN A 129 -12.64 -16.44 14.20
CA ASN A 129 -11.90 -17.51 14.89
C ASN A 129 -10.69 -18.01 14.10
N ASN A 130 -10.51 -17.54 12.87
CA ASN A 130 -9.42 -17.89 11.99
C ASN A 130 -8.70 -16.63 11.48
N PRO A 131 -7.95 -15.93 12.36
CA PRO A 131 -7.27 -14.70 11.97
C PRO A 131 -6.24 -14.95 10.86
N PRO A 132 -6.20 -14.10 9.81
CA PRO A 132 -5.21 -14.22 8.76
C PRO A 132 -3.77 -14.03 9.27
N ALA A 133 -2.82 -14.64 8.57
CA ALA A 133 -1.41 -14.38 8.81
C ALA A 133 -1.05 -12.92 8.43
N PRO A 134 -0.14 -12.26 9.17
CA PRO A 134 0.36 -10.95 8.77
C PRO A 134 1.10 -10.99 7.43
N ILE A 135 1.06 -9.90 6.68
CA ILE A 135 1.85 -9.73 5.45
C ILE A 135 3.17 -9.06 5.82
N ASP A 136 4.29 -9.68 5.45
CA ASP A 136 5.61 -9.02 5.53
C ASP A 136 5.70 -7.89 4.49
N VAL A 137 6.24 -6.74 4.88
CA VAL A 137 6.33 -5.57 4.01
C VAL A 137 7.74 -5.03 4.05
N GLU A 138 8.36 -4.93 2.88
CA GLU A 138 9.63 -4.26 2.68
C GLU A 138 9.43 -3.01 1.80
N PHE A 139 10.04 -1.90 2.22
CA PHE A 139 10.03 -0.65 1.47
C PHE A 139 11.35 0.10 1.66
N ILE A 140 11.59 1.07 0.78
CA ILE A 140 12.87 1.80 0.71
C ILE A 140 12.89 2.90 1.77
N ALA A 141 11.90 3.80 1.73
CA ALA A 141 11.75 4.95 2.62
C ALA A 141 10.28 5.33 2.81
N GLU A 142 10.01 6.21 3.77
CA GLU A 142 8.68 6.75 4.09
C GLU A 142 8.77 8.25 4.40
N GLU A 143 7.62 8.93 4.51
CA GLU A 143 7.52 10.36 4.82
C GLU A 143 8.29 11.22 3.81
N GLN A 144 8.87 12.34 4.26
CA GLN A 144 9.61 13.26 3.41
C GLN A 144 10.79 12.58 2.69
N GLU A 145 11.44 11.59 3.30
CA GLU A 145 12.51 10.84 2.66
C GLU A 145 12.01 10.10 1.40
N ALA A 146 10.78 9.55 1.43
CA ALA A 146 10.19 8.93 0.25
C ALA A 146 9.92 9.93 -0.87
N VAL A 147 9.42 11.12 -0.51
CA VAL A 147 9.14 12.21 -1.45
C VAL A 147 10.44 12.68 -2.11
N ASP A 148 11.46 12.96 -1.30
CA ASP A 148 12.76 13.42 -1.77
C ASP A 148 13.40 12.38 -2.70
N LEU A 149 13.36 11.10 -2.34
CA LEU A 149 13.89 10.03 -3.18
C LEU A 149 13.14 9.95 -4.51
N TYR A 150 11.80 9.95 -4.50
CA TYR A 150 11.01 9.86 -5.73
C TYR A 150 11.25 11.05 -6.66
N ASN A 151 11.30 12.28 -6.12
CA ASN A 151 11.51 13.50 -6.90
C ASN A 151 12.90 13.57 -7.54
N ASN A 152 13.89 12.87 -6.98
CA ASN A 152 15.25 12.82 -7.50
C ASN A 152 15.49 11.66 -8.49
N LEU A 153 14.49 10.81 -8.77
CA LEU A 153 14.61 9.78 -9.80
C LEU A 153 14.68 10.41 -11.20
N GLU A 154 15.56 9.89 -12.04
CA GLU A 154 15.59 10.27 -13.45
C GLU A 154 14.26 9.90 -14.13
N GLY A 155 13.62 10.87 -14.78
CA GLY A 155 12.31 10.68 -15.41
C GLY A 155 11.12 10.79 -14.46
N SER A 156 11.34 11.14 -13.18
CA SER A 156 10.26 11.33 -12.22
C SER A 156 9.28 12.42 -12.66
N HIS A 157 7.99 12.11 -12.53
CA HIS A 157 6.90 13.07 -12.75
C HIS A 157 6.70 14.03 -11.57
N GLN A 158 7.53 13.90 -10.52
CA GLN A 158 7.45 14.63 -9.26
C GLN A 158 6.16 14.35 -8.47
N VAL A 159 6.27 14.43 -7.14
CA VAL A 159 5.12 14.43 -6.24
C VAL A 159 4.61 15.87 -6.15
N PHE A 160 3.46 16.15 -6.76
CA PHE A 160 2.75 17.42 -6.58
C PHE A 160 1.71 17.24 -5.49
N TYR A 161 1.87 17.95 -4.37
CA TYR A 161 0.78 18.08 -3.41
C TYR A 161 -0.34 18.88 -4.07
N LEU A 162 -1.56 18.34 -4.02
CA LEU A 162 -2.75 19.12 -4.31
C LEU A 162 -2.98 20.04 -3.10
N GLU A 163 -2.58 21.31 -3.21
CA GLU A 163 -2.92 22.36 -2.23
C GLU A 163 -4.43 22.62 -2.15
#